data_AF-A0A1B1LTB6-F1
#
_entry.id   AF-A0A1B1LTB6-F1
#
_cell.length_a   1.000
_cell.length_b   1.000
_cell.length_c   1.000
_cell.angle_alpha   90.00
_cell.angle_beta   90.00
_cell.angle_gamma   90.00
#
_symmetry.space_group_name_H-M   'P 1'
#
loop_
_entity.id
_entity.type
_entity.pdbx_description
1 polymer ?
#
loop_
_entity_poly.entity_id
_entity_poly.type
_entity_poly.pdbx_seq_one_letter_code
_entity_poly.pdbx_strand_id
1 'polypeptide(L)'
;IIKAAKLPPEGVAMSRHIDYIYFIPISFVTIIGTFHMHTALLCGDWDFWLDWKDRQWWPIVTPITTITFCAALQYYNWVNYRQP
;
A
#
# COMPACT_ATOMS: atom_id res chain seq x y z
N ILE A 1 16.68 -6.57 -16.63
CA ILE A 1 15.58 -5.92 -17.39
C ILE A 1 16.11 -4.77 -18.25
N ILE A 2 16.64 -3.68 -17.68
CA ILE A 2 17.12 -2.51 -18.47
C ILE A 2 18.18 -2.88 -19.52
N LYS A 3 19.18 -3.70 -19.15
CA LYS A 3 20.19 -4.22 -20.09
C LYS A 3 19.61 -5.15 -21.16
N ALA A 4 18.49 -5.83 -20.87
CA ALA A 4 17.78 -6.71 -21.80
C ALA A 4 16.82 -5.93 -22.72
N ALA A 5 16.34 -4.76 -22.27
CA ALA A 5 15.40 -3.91 -22.99
C ALA A 5 16.04 -3.08 -24.12
N LYS A 6 17.38 -3.09 -24.24
CA LYS A 6 18.15 -2.35 -25.27
C LYS A 6 17.75 -0.87 -25.40
N LEU A 7 17.32 -0.26 -24.29
CA LEU A 7 16.89 1.13 -24.27
C LEU A 7 18.09 2.07 -24.46
N PRO A 8 17.92 3.18 -25.20
CA PRO A 8 18.93 4.23 -25.23
C PRO A 8 19.07 4.87 -23.83
N PRO A 9 20.18 5.54 -23.52
CA PRO A 9 20.41 6.16 -22.20
C PRO A 9 19.26 7.06 -21.73
N GLU A 10 18.66 7.81 -22.66
CA GLU A 10 17.48 8.66 -22.39
C GLU A 10 16.25 7.84 -21.98
N GLY A 11 16.02 6.70 -22.63
CA GLY A 11 14.92 5.79 -22.29
C GLY A 11 15.10 5.15 -20.91
N VAL A 12 16.34 4.88 -20.51
CA VAL A 12 16.65 4.43 -19.15
C VAL A 12 16.36 5.54 -18.14
N ALA A 13 16.78 6.78 -18.41
CA ALA A 13 16.51 7.92 -17.53
C ALA A 13 15.00 8.15 -17.37
N MET A 14 14.24 8.16 -18.48
CA MET A 14 12.78 8.30 -18.46
C MET A 14 12.10 7.19 -17.65
N SER A 15 12.52 5.93 -17.83
CA SER A 15 11.98 4.81 -17.04
C SER A 15 12.16 5.04 -15.54
N ARG A 16 13.30 5.58 -15.10
CA ARG A 16 13.52 5.91 -13.69
C ARG A 16 12.61 7.03 -13.21
N HIS A 17 12.37 8.05 -14.03
CA HIS A 17 11.40 9.09 -13.70
C HIS A 17 9.99 8.54 -13.54
N ILE A 18 9.57 7.62 -14.41
CA ILE A 18 8.27 6.94 -14.28
C ILE A 18 8.22 6.15 -12.97
N ASP A 19 9.27 5.39 -12.63
CA ASP A 19 9.35 4.68 -11.34
C ASP A 19 9.16 5.65 -10.17
N TYR A 20 9.87 6.79 -10.17
CA TYR A 20 9.77 7.79 -9.11
C TYR A 20 8.43 8.51 -9.03
N ILE A 21 7.72 8.71 -10.15
CA ILE A 21 6.43 9.42 -10.16
C ILE A 21 5.27 8.46 -9.88
N TYR A 22 5.33 7.24 -10.40
CA TYR A 22 4.25 6.27 -10.24
C TYR A 22 4.28 5.58 -8.87
N PHE A 23 5.44 5.04 -8.47
CA PHE A 23 5.55 4.25 -7.24
C PHE A 23 5.62 5.10 -5.97
N ILE A 24 6.08 6.35 -6.04
CA ILE A 24 6.32 7.16 -4.84
C ILE A 24 5.15 8.11 -4.53
N PRO A 25 4.81 9.12 -5.34
CA PRO A 25 3.74 10.05 -4.95
C PRO A 25 2.34 9.50 -5.27
N ILE A 26 2.12 8.90 -6.44
CA ILE A 26 0.75 8.56 -6.88
C ILE A 26 0.20 7.37 -6.09
N SER A 27 0.91 6.24 -6.14
CA SER A 27 0.45 5.02 -5.46
C SER A 27 0.45 5.19 -3.94
N PHE A 28 1.50 5.78 -3.34
CA PHE A 28 1.53 5.99 -1.89
C PHE A 28 0.38 6.87 -1.37
N VAL A 29 0.11 8.01 -2.00
CA VAL A 29 -0.96 8.91 -1.55
C VAL A 29 -2.33 8.27 -1.73
N THR A 30 -2.58 7.63 -2.88
CA THR A 30 -3.86 6.95 -3.12
C THR A 30 -4.07 5.78 -2.17
N ILE A 31 -3.06 4.93 -1.97
CA ILE A 31 -3.13 3.76 -1.09
C ILE A 31 -3.33 4.20 0.35
N ILE A 32 -2.57 5.19 0.85
CA ILE A 32 -2.75 5.69 2.22
C ILE A 32 -4.10 6.33 2.39
N GLY A 33 -4.55 7.15 1.44
CA GLY A 33 -5.87 7.79 1.53
C GLY A 33 -7.00 6.77 1.63
N THR A 34 -6.98 5.76 0.76
CA THR A 34 -8.02 4.71 0.79
C THR A 34 -7.89 3.77 1.97
N PHE A 35 -6.68 3.37 2.36
CA PHE A 35 -6.44 2.56 3.57
C PHE A 35 -6.90 3.31 4.83
N HIS A 36 -6.62 4.60 4.91
CA HIS A 36 -7.05 5.44 6.01
C HIS A 36 -8.58 5.54 6.07
N MET A 37 -9.26 5.77 4.95
CA MET A 37 -10.73 5.76 4.93
C MET A 37 -11.31 4.38 5.31
N HIS A 38 -10.74 3.29 4.79
CA HIS A 38 -11.15 1.92 5.11
C HIS A 38 -11.02 1.62 6.61
N THR A 39 -9.88 1.96 7.20
CA THR A 39 -9.63 1.74 8.64
C THR A 39 -10.47 2.67 9.50
N ALA A 40 -10.58 3.95 9.16
CA ALA A 40 -11.40 4.91 9.91
C ALA A 40 -12.87 4.51 9.96
N LEU A 41 -13.42 3.97 8.87
CA LEU A 41 -14.83 3.59 8.80
C LEU A 41 -15.16 2.25 9.47
N LEU A 42 -14.21 1.31 9.52
CA LEU A 42 -14.48 -0.06 9.99
C LEU A 42 -13.93 -0.36 11.38
N CYS A 43 -12.79 0.22 11.76
CA CYS A 43 -12.15 0.01 13.05
C CYS A 43 -11.62 1.30 13.69
N GLY A 44 -12.02 2.47 13.18
CA GLY A 44 -11.47 3.77 13.57
C GLY A 44 -11.71 4.08 15.04
N ASP A 45 -12.90 3.81 15.56
CA ASP A 45 -13.24 4.12 16.96
C ASP A 45 -12.30 3.40 17.95
N TRP A 46 -11.96 2.13 17.68
CA TRP A 46 -10.99 1.39 18.47
C TRP A 46 -9.54 1.89 18.31
N ASP A 47 -9.21 2.53 17.18
CA ASP A 47 -7.86 3.07 16.97
C ASP A 47 -7.70 4.45 17.64
N PHE A 48 -8.74 5.29 17.60
CA PHE A 48 -8.74 6.65 18.14
C PHE A 48 -8.73 6.71 19.67
N TRP A 49 -9.58 5.91 20.33
CA TRP A 49 -9.83 6.07 21.77
C TRP A 49 -9.06 5.02 22.58
N LEU A 50 -8.30 5.48 23.59
CA LEU A 50 -7.51 4.58 24.45
C LEU A 50 -8.39 3.66 25.30
N ASP A 51 -9.53 4.17 25.77
CA ASP A 51 -10.51 3.47 26.59
C ASP A 51 -11.35 2.45 25.78
N TRP A 52 -11.33 2.53 24.46
CA TRP A 52 -11.97 1.54 23.58
C TRP A 52 -11.08 0.34 23.28
N LYS A 53 -9.76 0.40 23.53
CA LYS A 53 -8.79 -0.69 23.24
C LYS A 53 -8.90 -1.84 24.25
N ASP A 54 -10.02 -2.53 24.23
CA ASP A 54 -10.32 -3.66 25.09
C ASP A 54 -9.61 -4.96 24.62
N ARG A 55 -9.65 -6.01 25.45
CA ARG A 55 -8.96 -7.28 25.14
C ARG A 55 -9.76 -8.20 24.22
N GLN A 56 -11.03 -7.92 23.98
CA GLN A 56 -11.89 -8.76 23.17
C GLN A 56 -11.98 -8.24 21.75
N TRP A 57 -12.42 -6.99 21.55
CA TRP A 57 -12.75 -6.50 20.22
C TRP A 57 -11.57 -5.89 19.48
N TRP A 58 -10.77 -5.04 20.14
CA TRP A 58 -9.60 -4.43 19.49
C TRP A 58 -8.64 -5.43 18.82
N PRO A 59 -8.19 -6.52 19.48
CA PRO A 59 -7.29 -7.49 18.85
C PRO A 59 -7.96 -8.38 17.79
N ILE A 60 -9.27 -8.27 17.58
CA ILE A 60 -10.01 -9.01 16.54
C ILE A 60 -10.30 -8.09 15.35
N VAL A 61 -10.97 -6.96 15.61
CA VAL A 61 -11.50 -6.08 14.56
C VAL A 61 -10.37 -5.36 13.82
N THR A 62 -9.36 -4.86 14.54
CA THR A 62 -8.26 -4.09 13.93
C THR A 62 -7.39 -4.96 13.01
N PRO A 63 -6.92 -6.16 13.39
CA PRO A 63 -6.14 -7.00 12.48
C PRO A 63 -6.93 -7.48 11.26
N ILE A 64 -8.20 -7.86 11.42
CA ILE A 64 -9.05 -8.30 10.30
C ILE A 64 -9.28 -7.15 9.32
N THR A 65 -9.51 -5.94 9.82
CA THR A 65 -9.71 -4.77 8.97
C THR A 65 -8.43 -4.38 8.23
N THR A 66 -7.29 -4.37 8.91
CA THR A 66 -6.02 -3.85 8.34
C THR A 66 -5.36 -4.81 7.36
N ILE A 67 -5.51 -6.13 7.53
CA ILE A 67 -4.87 -7.13 6.66
C ILE A 67 -5.38 -7.09 5.21
N THR A 68 -6.59 -6.60 4.96
CA THR A 68 -7.20 -6.58 3.61
C THR A 68 -6.36 -5.79 2.61
N PHE A 69 -5.86 -4.62 3.01
CA PHE A 69 -5.02 -3.78 2.17
C PHE A 69 -3.60 -4.35 2.04
N CYS A 70 -3.02 -4.88 3.11
CA CYS A 70 -1.72 -5.56 3.04
C CYS A 70 -1.76 -6.72 2.03
N ALA A 71 -2.81 -7.54 2.08
CA ALA A 71 -3.01 -8.64 1.15
C ALA A 71 -3.23 -8.16 -0.30
N ALA A 72 -4.05 -7.12 -0.51
CA ALA A 72 -4.31 -6.56 -1.83
C ALA A 72 -3.04 -5.98 -2.48
N LEU A 73 -2.25 -5.23 -1.71
CA LEU A 73 -0.99 -4.65 -2.16
C LEU A 73 0.04 -5.73 -2.46
N GLN A 74 0.18 -6.72 -1.58
CA GLN A 74 1.12 -7.80 -1.79
C GLN A 74 0.73 -8.65 -3.00
N TYR A 75 -0.55 -8.93 -3.19
CA TYR A 75 -1.04 -9.60 -4.41
C TYR A 75 -0.70 -8.79 -5.66
N TYR A 76 -1.04 -7.51 -5.70
CA TYR A 76 -0.80 -6.65 -6.86
C TYR A 76 0.70 -6.54 -7.19
N ASN A 77 1.53 -6.28 -6.18
CA ASN A 77 2.97 -6.13 -6.36
C ASN A 77 3.65 -7.42 -6.77
N TRP A 78 3.28 -8.54 -6.14
CA TRP A 78 3.86 -9.84 -6.43
C TRP A 78 3.50 -10.34 -7.83
N VAL A 79 2.23 -10.21 -8.22
CA VAL A 79 1.75 -10.73 -9.51
C VAL A 79 2.30 -9.91 -10.68
N ASN A 80 2.31 -8.59 -10.57
CA ASN A 80 2.66 -7.71 -11.70
C ASN A 80 4.15 -7.38 -11.76
N TYR A 81 4.80 -7.21 -10.61
CA TYR A 81 6.17 -6.69 -10.54
C TYR A 81 7.16 -7.65 -9.86
N ARG A 82 6.67 -8.75 -9.26
CA ARG A 82 7.47 -9.66 -8.42
C ARG A 82 8.19 -8.91 -7.28
N GLN A 83 7.58 -7.82 -6.83
CA GLN A 83 8.04 -7.04 -5.70
C GLN A 83 7.38 -7.60 -4.43
N PRO A 84 8.17 -8.02 -3.42
CA PRO A 84 7.64 -8.59 -2.19
C PRO A 84 6.93 -7.57 -1.31
#